data_AF-A0A7J5D407-F1
#
_entry.id   AF-A0A7J5D407-F1
#
_cell.length_a   1.000
_cell.length_b   1.000
_cell.length_c   1.000
_cell.angle_alpha   90.00
_cell.angle_beta   90.00
_cell.angle_gamma   90.00
#
_symmetry.space_group_name_H-M   'P 1'
#
loop_
_entity.id
_entity.type
_entity.pdbx_description
1 polymer ?
#
loop_
_entity_poly.entity_id
_entity_poly.type
_entity_poly.pdbx_seq_one_letter_code
_entity_poly.pdbx_strand_id
1 'polypeptide(L)'
;MGSEQIRRWESGALAHAVTDPFGLGPVPWLRGSETYFDDTGHVVPWYVDTEAPQPAAGGSRIPAPRSTPRTRPRTDPGPRSADDVHRQIKGFTSTGAAAPGDSIDFHVTVDPPQEFSVDIYRIGHYGGDGASKITTSPRLSGIVQPPPLTADRTVSCHHWWLSWRLQIPSYWNVGAYVAVLTTLDGYRSHVPFTVRDHQTADLLLLLPDITWQAYNLYPEDGHTGASLYHAWDKDGRLLGEADAATTVSFDRPYAGAGLPLHVGHAYDFIRWAERYGYDLAYADARDLHAGRVDPTRYRGLVFPGHDEYWSPQMRRTTELAREHGTSLVFLSANTMYWQVELGPSPSGVADRLLTCRKRRGPGKPVLWREIDRPEQQLIGIQYAGRVPEPHPLIVRNADHWLWEATGAHDGDEVEGMVAGEADRYFPRTPLPEHQDRILLAHSPYPDSEGVLRHQETSLYRAPSGALVFASGTFAWSPALDRPGHVDPRVQRATANLLDRICKHD
;
A
#
# COMPACT_ATOMS: atom_id res chain seq x y z
N MET A 1 36.66 -24.37 18.39
CA MET A 1 36.59 -23.43 17.25
C MET A 1 35.23 -23.61 16.62
N GLY A 2 34.24 -22.86 17.10
CA GLY A 2 32.84 -22.99 16.71
C GLY A 2 32.54 -22.08 15.54
N SER A 3 31.91 -22.64 14.51
CA SER A 3 31.36 -21.95 13.36
C SER A 3 30.17 -21.09 13.77
N GLU A 4 30.31 -19.77 13.71
CA GLU A 4 29.20 -18.83 13.84
C GLU A 4 28.23 -19.04 12.67
N GLN A 5 27.01 -19.47 13.00
CA GLN A 5 25.85 -19.42 12.11
C GLN A 5 25.53 -17.94 11.83
N ILE A 6 25.75 -17.52 10.59
CA ILE A 6 25.24 -16.27 10.04
C ILE A 6 23.71 -16.31 10.17
N ARG A 7 23.17 -15.54 11.11
CA ARG A 7 21.72 -15.33 11.28
C ARG A 7 21.18 -14.80 9.95
N ARG A 8 20.21 -15.53 9.38
CA ARG A 8 19.38 -15.08 8.26
C ARG A 8 18.71 -13.76 8.69
N TRP A 9 19.06 -12.66 8.04
CA TRP A 9 18.54 -11.33 8.35
C TRP A 9 17.12 -11.24 7.75
N GLU A 10 16.10 -11.24 8.60
CA GLU A 10 14.75 -10.82 8.23
C GLU A 10 14.75 -9.30 8.04
N SER A 11 14.06 -8.80 7.00
CA SER A 11 13.93 -7.36 6.73
C SER A 11 13.44 -6.64 7.99
N GLY A 12 14.16 -5.59 8.41
CA GLY A 12 13.82 -4.78 9.57
C GLY A 12 12.41 -4.15 9.48
N ALA A 13 11.84 -4.07 8.27
CA ALA A 13 10.44 -3.71 8.04
C ALA A 13 9.42 -4.66 8.71
N LEU A 14 9.70 -5.97 8.82
CA LEU A 14 8.78 -6.94 9.44
C LEU A 14 8.83 -6.91 10.97
N ALA A 15 9.98 -6.54 11.55
CA ALA A 15 10.16 -6.63 12.99
C ALA A 15 9.58 -5.43 13.75
N HIS A 16 9.64 -4.20 13.21
CA HIS A 16 9.43 -3.01 14.04
C HIS A 16 8.74 -1.79 13.39
N ALA A 17 8.42 -1.79 12.09
CA ALA A 17 7.51 -0.79 11.52
C ALA A 17 6.06 -1.13 11.91
N VAL A 18 5.12 -0.17 11.85
CA VAL A 18 3.68 -0.44 11.99
C VAL A 18 3.33 -1.61 11.07
N THR A 19 3.14 -2.79 11.66
CA THR A 19 3.04 -4.05 10.92
C THR A 19 1.76 -3.99 10.11
N ASP A 20 1.85 -3.99 8.78
CA ASP A 20 0.71 -4.35 7.94
C ASP A 20 0.33 -5.79 8.30
N PRO A 21 -0.75 -6.04 9.07
CA PRO A 21 -1.02 -7.38 9.59
C PRO A 21 -1.39 -8.35 8.46
N PHE A 22 -1.62 -7.83 7.26
CA PHE A 22 -1.97 -8.61 6.07
C PHE A 22 -0.77 -8.84 5.13
N GLY A 23 0.37 -8.17 5.37
CA GLY A 23 1.53 -8.19 4.47
C GLY A 23 1.28 -7.52 3.11
N LEU A 24 2.11 -7.82 2.09
CA LEU A 24 1.97 -7.25 0.74
C LEU A 24 0.86 -7.92 -0.10
N GLY A 25 0.29 -9.05 0.34
CA GLY A 25 -0.66 -9.86 -0.44
C GLY A 25 0.01 -10.68 -1.56
N PRO A 26 -0.77 -11.47 -2.33
CA PRO A 26 -0.26 -12.34 -3.40
C PRO A 26 0.09 -11.53 -4.65
N VAL A 27 1.20 -10.82 -4.57
CA VAL A 27 1.69 -9.98 -5.66
C VAL A 27 2.32 -10.89 -6.75
N PRO A 28 1.76 -10.94 -7.98
CA PRO A 28 2.05 -12.02 -8.95
C PRO A 28 3.48 -11.98 -9.49
N TRP A 29 4.20 -10.88 -9.33
CA TRP A 29 5.57 -10.70 -9.82
C TRP A 29 6.68 -11.01 -8.80
N LEU A 30 6.34 -11.21 -7.52
CA LEU A 30 7.29 -11.71 -6.50
C LEU A 30 7.60 -13.23 -6.65
N ARG A 31 7.03 -13.90 -7.66
CA ARG A 31 7.14 -15.35 -7.85
C ARG A 31 8.54 -15.75 -8.35
N GLY A 32 9.37 -16.23 -7.43
CA GLY A 32 10.40 -17.27 -7.63
C GLY A 32 9.77 -18.67 -7.60
N SER A 33 10.30 -19.63 -8.36
CA SER A 33 9.70 -20.96 -8.56
C SER A 33 9.62 -21.82 -7.28
N GLU A 34 8.44 -22.44 -7.10
CA GLU A 34 8.08 -23.67 -6.39
C GLU A 34 8.47 -23.84 -4.91
N THR A 35 7.43 -24.09 -4.08
CA THR A 35 7.39 -24.37 -2.63
C THR A 35 7.47 -23.16 -1.69
N TYR A 36 6.29 -22.61 -1.36
CA TYR A 36 6.05 -21.92 -0.10
C TYR A 36 5.78 -22.98 0.97
N PHE A 37 6.52 -22.93 2.07
CA PHE A 37 6.25 -23.73 3.27
C PHE A 37 5.66 -22.78 4.31
N ASP A 38 4.54 -23.17 4.91
CA ASP A 38 4.04 -22.50 6.11
C ASP A 38 4.93 -22.81 7.34
N ASP A 39 4.67 -22.16 8.47
CA ASP A 39 5.39 -22.33 9.74
C ASP A 39 5.26 -23.76 10.33
N THR A 40 4.49 -24.64 9.68
CA THR A 40 4.35 -26.06 10.04
C THR A 40 5.10 -27.00 9.10
N GLY A 41 5.78 -26.47 8.08
CA GLY A 41 6.57 -27.26 7.13
C GLY A 41 5.72 -28.06 6.15
N HIS A 42 4.46 -27.69 5.94
CA HIS A 42 3.57 -28.35 4.98
C HIS A 42 3.56 -27.60 3.64
N VAL A 43 3.48 -28.37 2.54
CA VAL A 43 3.39 -27.85 1.18
C VAL A 43 1.93 -27.51 0.89
N VAL A 44 1.63 -26.24 0.57
CA VAL A 44 0.29 -25.82 0.12
C VAL A 44 0.31 -25.62 -1.41
N PRO A 45 -0.36 -26.47 -2.21
CA PRO A 45 -0.53 -26.25 -3.64
C PRO A 45 -1.51 -25.09 -3.92
N TRP A 46 -1.24 -24.37 -5.00
CA TRP A 46 -2.00 -23.20 -5.49
C TRP A 46 -3.40 -23.63 -5.97
N TYR A 47 -4.45 -23.24 -5.22
CA TYR A 47 -5.90 -23.35 -5.47
C TYR A 47 -6.51 -24.73 -5.87
N VAL A 48 -7.41 -25.25 -5.02
CA VAL A 48 -8.66 -25.94 -5.45
C VAL A 48 -9.76 -25.64 -4.42
N ASP A 49 -10.97 -25.34 -4.92
CA ASP A 49 -12.25 -25.39 -4.20
C ASP A 49 -12.36 -26.62 -3.30
N THR A 50 -12.83 -26.46 -2.07
CA THR A 50 -13.22 -27.62 -1.23
C THR A 50 -14.74 -27.74 -1.17
N GLU A 51 -15.32 -28.37 -2.19
CA GLU A 51 -16.50 -29.23 -2.01
C GLU A 51 -16.10 -30.71 -2.18
N ALA A 52 -16.09 -31.43 -1.05
CA ALA A 52 -16.33 -32.87 -0.86
C ALA A 52 -15.20 -33.91 -1.22
N PRO A 53 -15.29 -35.18 -0.77
CA PRO A 53 -14.57 -35.71 0.41
C PRO A 53 -13.51 -36.80 0.10
N GLN A 54 -12.61 -37.02 1.08
CA GLN A 54 -11.50 -38.00 1.09
C GLN A 54 -11.88 -39.46 0.86
N PRO A 55 -10.93 -40.28 0.37
CA PRO A 55 -10.66 -41.58 0.99
C PRO A 55 -9.17 -41.86 1.30
N ALA A 56 -8.97 -42.93 2.08
CA ALA A 56 -7.88 -43.19 3.02
C ALA A 56 -6.57 -43.83 2.47
N ALA A 57 -5.60 -43.88 3.39
CA ALA A 57 -4.21 -44.36 3.35
C ALA A 57 -3.88 -45.72 2.68
N GLY A 58 -2.66 -45.83 2.15
CA GLY A 58 -1.97 -47.10 1.85
C GLY A 58 -0.57 -46.87 1.24
N GLY A 59 0.50 -47.33 1.91
CA GLY A 59 1.89 -47.07 1.51
C GLY A 59 2.52 -48.10 0.55
N SER A 60 3.65 -47.74 -0.05
CA SER A 60 4.76 -48.65 -0.39
C SER A 60 6.03 -47.87 -0.78
N ARG A 61 7.19 -48.25 -0.23
CA ARG A 61 8.53 -47.74 -0.57
C ARG A 61 9.07 -48.49 -1.79
N ILE A 62 9.56 -47.79 -2.81
CA ILE A 62 10.28 -48.38 -3.96
C ILE A 62 11.75 -47.88 -3.94
N PRO A 63 12.76 -48.77 -4.09
CA PRO A 63 14.18 -48.41 -3.98
C PRO A 63 14.76 -47.77 -5.25
N ALA A 64 15.75 -46.88 -5.07
CA ALA A 64 16.39 -46.10 -6.12
C ALA A 64 17.35 -46.92 -7.03
N PRO A 65 17.39 -46.66 -8.35
CA PRO A 65 18.42 -47.21 -9.22
C PRO A 65 19.63 -46.27 -9.39
N ARG A 66 20.78 -46.92 -9.63
CA ARG A 66 22.16 -46.42 -9.63
C ARG A 66 22.47 -45.29 -10.63
N SER A 67 23.39 -44.44 -10.19
CA SER A 67 23.96 -43.28 -10.88
C SER A 67 24.72 -43.62 -12.16
N THR A 68 24.49 -42.80 -13.20
CA THR A 68 25.42 -42.52 -14.30
C THR A 68 25.70 -41.02 -14.34
N PRO A 69 26.90 -40.55 -14.77
CA PRO A 69 27.29 -39.16 -14.61
C PRO A 69 26.61 -38.30 -15.67
N ARG A 70 25.50 -37.64 -15.31
CA ARG A 70 24.93 -36.54 -16.09
C ARG A 70 25.71 -35.27 -15.79
N THR A 71 26.27 -34.67 -16.83
CA THR A 71 26.57 -33.24 -16.94
C THR A 71 25.54 -32.43 -16.15
N ARG A 72 26.02 -31.63 -15.18
CA ARG A 72 25.19 -30.71 -14.41
C ARG A 72 24.38 -29.85 -15.39
N PRO A 73 23.04 -29.89 -15.37
CA PRO A 73 22.27 -28.80 -15.96
C PRO A 73 22.69 -27.53 -15.22
N ARG A 74 22.97 -26.43 -15.96
CA ARG A 74 22.89 -25.09 -15.37
C ARG A 74 21.46 -24.94 -14.88
N THR A 75 21.23 -25.24 -13.61
CA THR A 75 20.03 -24.83 -12.91
C THR A 75 20.10 -23.32 -12.86
N ASP A 76 19.31 -22.65 -13.71
CA ASP A 76 19.02 -21.24 -13.51
C ASP A 76 18.44 -21.14 -12.09
N PRO A 77 19.11 -20.49 -11.13
CA PRO A 77 18.51 -20.27 -9.84
C PRO A 77 17.29 -19.40 -10.15
N GLY A 78 16.08 -19.92 -9.90
CA GLY A 78 14.86 -19.19 -10.14
C GLY A 78 14.89 -17.78 -9.52
N PRO A 79 13.93 -16.92 -9.85
CA PRO A 79 13.99 -15.51 -9.48
C PRO A 79 14.20 -15.30 -7.97
N ARG A 80 15.11 -14.39 -7.62
CA ARG A 80 15.51 -14.06 -6.24
C ARG A 80 15.19 -12.60 -5.95
N SER A 81 14.71 -12.27 -4.76
CA SER A 81 14.56 -10.86 -4.38
C SER A 81 15.94 -10.23 -4.18
N ALA A 82 16.14 -9.03 -4.72
CA ALA A 82 17.26 -8.17 -4.34
C ALA A 82 17.01 -7.57 -2.96
N ASP A 83 18.08 -7.17 -2.29
CA ASP A 83 18.06 -6.58 -0.96
C ASP A 83 18.91 -5.29 -0.92
N ASP A 84 18.75 -4.49 0.14
CA ASP A 84 19.43 -3.19 0.28
C ASP A 84 20.89 -3.32 0.73
N VAL A 85 21.29 -4.48 1.27
CA VAL A 85 22.64 -4.74 1.80
C VAL A 85 23.60 -5.05 0.66
N HIS A 86 23.23 -6.01 -0.20
CA HIS A 86 24.02 -6.47 -1.33
C HIS A 86 23.75 -5.66 -2.60
N ARG A 87 22.60 -4.95 -2.68
CA ARG A 87 22.26 -4.00 -3.75
C ARG A 87 22.33 -4.60 -5.17
N GLN A 88 21.92 -5.86 -5.31
CA GLN A 88 22.01 -6.59 -6.58
C GLN A 88 21.32 -5.83 -7.71
N ILE A 89 20.13 -5.28 -7.43
CA ILE A 89 19.47 -4.29 -8.28
C ILE A 89 18.49 -3.45 -7.47
N LYS A 90 18.50 -2.14 -7.65
CA LYS A 90 17.52 -1.18 -7.06
C LYS A 90 17.21 -0.06 -8.04
N GLY A 91 16.01 0.48 -7.98
CA GLY A 91 15.69 1.66 -8.77
C GLY A 91 14.48 2.44 -8.28
N PHE A 92 14.30 3.61 -8.88
CA PHE A 92 13.15 4.50 -8.67
C PHE A 92 12.86 5.29 -9.95
N THR A 93 11.72 6.00 -9.96
CA THR A 93 11.36 6.92 -11.06
C THR A 93 11.39 8.38 -10.63
N SER A 94 11.66 9.28 -11.58
CA SER A 94 11.77 10.72 -11.28
C SER A 94 10.43 11.39 -10.95
N THR A 95 9.31 10.95 -11.55
CA THR A 95 7.99 11.58 -11.36
C THR A 95 7.00 10.72 -10.58
N GLY A 96 7.17 9.39 -10.56
CA GLY A 96 6.21 8.45 -9.96
C GLY A 96 4.95 8.22 -10.81
N ALA A 97 4.58 9.19 -11.66
CA ALA A 97 3.44 9.11 -12.56
C ALA A 97 3.73 9.73 -13.93
N ALA A 98 2.95 9.32 -14.95
CA ALA A 98 2.96 9.87 -16.31
C ALA A 98 1.59 9.70 -16.98
N ALA A 99 1.29 10.52 -17.99
CA ALA A 99 0.12 10.32 -18.84
C ALA A 99 0.43 9.45 -20.08
N PRO A 100 -0.59 8.84 -20.71
CA PRO A 100 -0.42 8.27 -22.04
C PRO A 100 0.14 9.31 -23.02
N GLY A 101 1.25 8.99 -23.67
CA GLY A 101 2.00 9.92 -24.53
C GLY A 101 3.20 10.60 -23.85
N ASP A 102 3.28 10.58 -22.52
CA ASP A 102 4.44 11.07 -21.77
C ASP A 102 5.52 9.97 -21.65
N SER A 103 6.53 10.21 -20.80
CA SER A 103 7.59 9.25 -20.51
C SER A 103 7.90 9.12 -19.02
N ILE A 104 8.37 7.93 -18.63
CA ILE A 104 8.86 7.64 -17.28
C ILE A 104 10.36 7.35 -17.33
N ASP A 105 11.09 8.05 -16.47
CA ASP A 105 12.54 7.95 -16.33
C ASP A 105 12.90 7.05 -15.15
N PHE A 106 13.68 6.00 -15.43
CA PHE A 106 14.15 5.03 -14.46
C PHE A 106 15.64 5.27 -14.13
N HIS A 107 15.92 5.36 -12.84
CA HIS A 107 17.27 5.41 -12.29
C HIS A 107 17.55 4.10 -11.58
N VAL A 108 18.47 3.29 -12.09
CA VAL A 108 18.74 1.92 -11.63
C VAL A 108 20.21 1.77 -11.29
N THR A 109 20.49 1.15 -10.15
CA THR A 109 21.81 0.66 -9.75
C THR A 109 21.84 -0.86 -9.77
N VAL A 110 22.96 -1.44 -10.21
CA VAL A 110 23.17 -2.89 -10.32
C VAL A 110 24.59 -3.21 -9.81
N ASP A 111 24.70 -4.03 -8.76
CA ASP A 111 25.96 -4.38 -8.09
C ASP A 111 26.05 -5.91 -7.87
N PRO A 112 26.97 -6.64 -8.54
CA PRO A 112 27.98 -6.15 -9.48
C PRO A 112 27.38 -5.75 -10.83
N PRO A 113 28.05 -4.87 -11.62
CA PRO A 113 27.59 -4.46 -12.94
C PRO A 113 27.30 -5.64 -13.86
N GLN A 114 26.09 -5.69 -14.40
CA GLN A 114 25.64 -6.71 -15.34
C GLN A 114 24.42 -6.23 -16.12
N GLU A 115 24.05 -6.95 -17.17
CA GLU A 115 22.82 -6.66 -17.89
C GLU A 115 21.58 -6.95 -17.04
N PHE A 116 20.52 -6.18 -17.28
CA PHE A 116 19.20 -6.39 -16.71
C PHE A 116 18.10 -6.12 -17.75
N SER A 117 16.88 -6.50 -17.42
CA SER A 117 15.67 -6.15 -18.18
C SER A 117 14.61 -5.59 -17.25
N VAL A 118 13.67 -4.84 -17.81
CA VAL A 118 12.51 -4.31 -17.09
C VAL A 118 11.24 -4.86 -17.73
N ASP A 119 10.50 -5.65 -16.97
CA ASP A 119 9.15 -6.07 -17.36
C ASP A 119 8.13 -5.12 -16.75
N ILE A 120 7.25 -4.56 -17.58
CA ILE A 120 6.21 -3.64 -17.15
C ILE A 120 4.89 -4.39 -17.01
N TYR A 121 4.28 -4.30 -15.83
CA TYR A 121 2.99 -4.89 -15.52
C TYR A 121 1.97 -3.80 -15.18
N ARG A 122 0.76 -3.90 -15.73
CA ARG A 122 -0.40 -3.13 -15.24
C ARG A 122 -1.12 -4.00 -14.22
N ILE A 123 -1.37 -3.46 -13.03
CA ILE A 123 -2.17 -4.10 -11.99
C ILE A 123 -3.64 -4.08 -12.40
N GLY A 124 -4.38 -5.15 -12.11
CA GLY A 124 -5.79 -5.27 -12.48
C GLY A 124 -6.36 -6.66 -12.27
N HIS A 125 -7.64 -6.88 -12.55
CA HIS A 125 -8.26 -8.19 -12.30
C HIS A 125 -7.71 -9.30 -13.21
N TYR A 126 -7.71 -9.07 -14.53
CA TYR A 126 -7.23 -10.00 -15.58
C TYR A 126 -7.66 -11.46 -15.37
N GLY A 127 -8.95 -11.70 -15.16
CA GLY A 127 -9.49 -13.05 -14.96
C GLY A 127 -8.97 -13.76 -13.69
N GLY A 128 -8.42 -13.01 -12.74
CA GLY A 128 -7.83 -13.52 -11.50
C GLY A 128 -6.30 -13.42 -11.44
N ASP A 129 -5.62 -13.13 -12.54
CA ASP A 129 -4.15 -13.10 -12.61
C ASP A 129 -3.52 -11.93 -11.83
N GLY A 130 -4.26 -10.83 -11.62
CA GLY A 130 -3.84 -9.71 -10.76
C GLY A 130 -2.95 -8.67 -11.42
N ALA A 131 -2.35 -9.02 -12.54
CA ALA A 131 -1.66 -8.10 -13.42
C ALA A 131 -1.50 -8.72 -14.79
N SER A 132 -1.31 -7.86 -15.79
CA SER A 132 -0.91 -8.27 -17.13
C SER A 132 0.40 -7.61 -17.50
N LYS A 133 1.30 -8.40 -18.09
CA LYS A 133 2.57 -7.91 -18.62
C LYS A 133 2.28 -7.13 -19.90
N ILE A 134 2.63 -5.85 -19.89
CA ILE A 134 2.37 -4.91 -20.98
C ILE A 134 3.51 -4.89 -21.98
N THR A 135 4.76 -4.85 -21.48
CA THR A 135 5.94 -4.82 -22.34
C THR A 135 7.20 -5.25 -21.57
N THR A 136 8.29 -5.43 -22.30
CA THR A 136 9.64 -5.67 -21.79
C THR A 136 10.59 -4.67 -22.43
N SER A 137 11.49 -4.11 -21.63
CA SER A 137 12.60 -3.31 -22.15
C SER A 137 13.53 -4.16 -23.03
N PRO A 138 14.37 -3.54 -23.89
CA PRO A 138 15.60 -4.18 -24.35
C PRO A 138 16.47 -4.65 -23.17
N ARG A 139 17.51 -5.45 -23.44
CA ARG A 139 18.58 -5.66 -22.46
C ARG A 139 19.30 -4.34 -22.21
N LEU A 140 19.40 -3.95 -20.95
CA LEU A 140 20.01 -2.71 -20.50
C LEU A 140 21.32 -3.04 -19.77
N SER A 141 22.35 -2.23 -20.00
CA SER A 141 23.60 -2.35 -19.25
C SER A 141 23.42 -1.73 -17.86
N GLY A 142 23.50 -2.56 -16.82
CA GLY A 142 23.48 -2.11 -15.42
C GLY A 142 24.85 -1.65 -14.96
N ILE A 143 24.89 -0.53 -14.25
CA ILE A 143 26.08 0.03 -13.62
C ILE A 143 25.85 0.20 -12.13
N VAL A 144 26.93 0.26 -11.36
CA VAL A 144 26.86 0.73 -9.97
C VAL A 144 26.72 2.25 -10.00
N GLN A 145 25.59 2.76 -9.53
CA GLN A 145 25.37 4.20 -9.35
C GLN A 145 26.17 4.69 -8.13
N PRO A 146 26.45 6.00 -8.02
CA PRO A 146 27.11 6.54 -6.83
C PRO A 146 26.27 6.26 -5.56
N PRO A 147 26.92 6.14 -4.38
CA PRO A 147 26.21 5.84 -3.15
C PRO A 147 25.18 6.94 -2.82
N PRO A 148 24.06 6.60 -2.15
CA PRO A 148 23.07 7.58 -1.72
C PRO A 148 23.70 8.73 -0.91
N LEU A 149 23.24 9.96 -1.13
CA LEU A 149 23.61 11.11 -0.32
C LEU A 149 22.75 11.16 0.93
N THR A 150 23.35 11.54 2.05
CA THR A 150 22.65 11.70 3.33
C THR A 150 22.90 13.08 3.92
N ALA A 151 21.82 13.77 4.32
CA ALA A 151 21.87 15.03 5.04
C ALA A 151 20.81 15.00 6.14
N ASP A 152 21.22 15.10 7.42
CA ASP A 152 20.33 14.98 8.58
C ASP A 152 19.40 13.76 8.51
N ARG A 153 19.96 12.59 8.15
CA ARG A 153 19.26 11.31 7.87
C ARG A 153 18.35 11.31 6.64
N THR A 154 18.18 12.42 5.94
CA THR A 154 17.46 12.46 4.67
C THR A 154 18.31 11.76 3.61
N VAL A 155 17.87 10.59 3.15
CA VAL A 155 18.53 9.81 2.10
C VAL A 155 18.03 10.24 0.73
N SER A 156 18.92 10.49 -0.23
CA SER A 156 18.55 10.84 -1.61
C SER A 156 19.52 10.30 -2.65
N CYS A 157 18.95 9.81 -3.76
CA CYS A 157 19.62 9.26 -4.94
C CYS A 157 19.36 10.11 -6.19
N HIS A 158 18.92 11.37 -6.04
CA HIS A 158 18.57 12.28 -7.15
C HIS A 158 19.70 12.51 -8.18
N HIS A 159 20.94 12.20 -7.82
CA HIS A 159 22.13 12.35 -8.65
C HIS A 159 22.48 11.09 -9.46
N TRP A 160 21.70 10.01 -9.34
CA TRP A 160 21.86 8.81 -10.14
C TRP A 160 21.59 9.11 -11.62
N TRP A 161 22.42 8.56 -12.51
CA TRP A 161 22.23 8.74 -13.95
C TRP A 161 20.98 8.00 -14.44
N LEU A 162 20.30 8.60 -15.44
CA LEU A 162 19.19 7.96 -16.14
C LEU A 162 19.67 6.63 -16.74
N SER A 163 18.99 5.54 -16.40
CA SER A 163 19.31 4.19 -16.89
C SER A 163 18.44 3.82 -18.08
N TRP A 164 17.15 4.18 -18.04
CA TRP A 164 16.21 3.91 -19.12
C TRP A 164 15.03 4.88 -19.09
N ARG A 165 14.58 5.29 -20.27
CA ARG A 165 13.35 6.07 -20.46
C ARG A 165 12.32 5.20 -21.17
N LEU A 166 11.19 4.97 -20.51
CA LEU A 166 10.03 4.34 -21.10
C LEU A 166 9.12 5.42 -21.67
N GLN A 167 8.93 5.42 -23.00
CA GLN A 167 7.85 6.18 -23.62
C GLN A 167 6.54 5.44 -23.33
N ILE A 168 5.55 6.13 -22.75
CA ILE A 168 4.22 5.58 -22.49
C ILE A 168 3.41 5.74 -23.78
N PRO A 169 3.11 4.66 -24.52
CA PRO A 169 2.28 4.76 -25.71
C PRO A 169 0.91 5.35 -25.38
N SER A 170 0.36 6.15 -26.28
CA SER A 170 -0.92 6.85 -26.08
C SER A 170 -2.13 5.92 -25.93
N TYR A 171 -2.00 4.63 -26.26
CA TYR A 171 -3.03 3.61 -26.12
C TYR A 171 -2.94 2.81 -24.81
N TRP A 172 -1.96 3.11 -23.94
CA TRP A 172 -1.89 2.46 -22.63
C TRP A 172 -3.08 2.88 -21.78
N ASN A 173 -3.71 1.89 -21.15
CA ASN A 173 -4.78 2.13 -20.19
C ASN A 173 -4.23 2.87 -18.96
N VAL A 174 -5.05 3.73 -18.36
CA VAL A 174 -4.73 4.25 -17.03
C VAL A 174 -4.74 3.13 -15.99
N GLY A 175 -3.97 3.31 -14.91
CA GLY A 175 -3.85 2.29 -13.87
C GLY A 175 -2.62 2.47 -12.98
N ALA A 176 -2.56 1.62 -11.95
CA ALA A 176 -1.34 1.37 -11.21
C ALA A 176 -0.48 0.34 -11.97
N TYR A 177 0.82 0.62 -12.04
CA TYR A 177 1.80 -0.19 -12.76
C TYR A 177 2.97 -0.55 -11.86
N VAL A 178 3.65 -1.65 -12.19
CA VAL A 178 4.93 -2.03 -11.57
C VAL A 178 5.92 -2.41 -12.65
N ALA A 179 7.10 -1.81 -12.57
CA ALA A 179 8.28 -2.24 -13.29
C ALA A 179 9.03 -3.29 -12.47
N VAL A 180 9.23 -4.48 -13.03
CA VAL A 180 10.02 -5.58 -12.45
C VAL A 180 11.40 -5.55 -13.09
N LEU A 181 12.38 -5.03 -12.35
CA LEU A 181 13.78 -5.03 -12.74
C LEU A 181 14.35 -6.44 -12.51
N THR A 182 14.98 -7.06 -13.50
CA THR A 182 15.57 -8.40 -13.37
C THR A 182 16.99 -8.44 -13.95
N THR A 183 17.99 -8.73 -13.11
CA THR A 183 19.39 -8.93 -13.56
C THR A 183 19.56 -10.26 -14.29
N LEU A 184 20.67 -10.41 -15.02
CA LEU A 184 20.99 -11.63 -15.76
C LEU A 184 21.08 -12.87 -14.85
N ASP A 185 21.58 -12.70 -13.63
CA ASP A 185 21.62 -13.75 -12.60
C ASP A 185 20.31 -13.91 -11.80
N GLY A 186 19.24 -13.22 -12.19
CA GLY A 186 17.88 -13.47 -11.71
C GLY A 186 17.48 -12.74 -10.42
N TYR A 187 18.24 -11.75 -9.96
CA TYR A 187 17.80 -10.88 -8.87
C TYR A 187 16.76 -9.87 -9.35
N ARG A 188 15.74 -9.63 -8.51
CA ARG A 188 14.59 -8.77 -8.83
C ARG A 188 14.38 -7.66 -7.82
N SER A 189 14.02 -6.49 -8.34
CA SER A 189 13.50 -5.36 -7.57
C SER A 189 12.35 -4.71 -8.32
N HIS A 190 11.49 -4.01 -7.61
CA HIS A 190 10.25 -3.45 -8.14
C HIS A 190 10.29 -1.93 -8.08
N VAL A 191 9.58 -1.30 -9.01
CA VAL A 191 9.36 0.14 -8.99
C VAL A 191 7.89 0.40 -9.36
N PRO A 192 7.03 0.74 -8.39
CA PRO A 192 5.66 1.14 -8.69
C PRO A 192 5.64 2.50 -9.37
N PHE A 193 4.68 2.69 -10.27
CA PHE A 193 4.37 3.98 -10.87
C PHE A 193 2.92 4.01 -11.36
N THR A 194 2.42 5.21 -11.62
CA THR A 194 1.02 5.41 -12.04
C THR A 194 0.97 5.90 -13.49
N VAL A 195 0.15 5.26 -14.32
CA VAL A 195 -0.25 5.83 -15.61
C VAL A 195 -1.62 6.45 -15.40
N ARG A 196 -1.71 7.77 -15.50
CA ARG A 196 -2.94 8.51 -15.20
C ARG A 196 -3.23 9.54 -16.27
N ASP A 197 -4.49 9.83 -16.49
CA ASP A 197 -4.94 10.83 -17.45
C ASP A 197 -6.02 11.70 -16.81
N HIS A 198 -6.37 12.78 -17.49
CA HIS A 198 -7.48 13.67 -17.19
C HIS A 198 -8.80 13.18 -17.80
N GLN A 199 -8.95 11.89 -18.14
CA GLN A 199 -10.24 11.36 -18.60
C GLN A 199 -11.24 11.27 -17.44
N THR A 200 -12.52 11.39 -17.77
CA THR A 200 -13.61 11.22 -16.79
C THR A 200 -13.80 9.75 -16.46
N ALA A 201 -13.93 9.43 -15.18
CA ALA A 201 -14.38 8.14 -14.69
C ALA A 201 -15.40 8.37 -13.57
N ASP A 202 -16.19 7.35 -13.21
CA ASP A 202 -17.11 7.47 -12.08
C ASP A 202 -16.35 7.62 -10.75
N LEU A 203 -15.25 6.88 -10.57
CA LEU A 203 -14.46 6.87 -9.33
C LEU A 203 -13.00 7.27 -9.59
N LEU A 204 -12.43 8.06 -8.68
CA LEU A 204 -10.99 8.31 -8.63
C LEU A 204 -10.36 7.51 -7.49
N LEU A 205 -9.45 6.60 -7.83
CA LEU A 205 -8.61 5.92 -6.86
C LEU A 205 -7.37 6.77 -6.53
N LEU A 206 -7.18 7.08 -5.25
CA LEU A 206 -6.05 7.86 -4.76
C LEU A 206 -5.01 6.94 -4.11
N LEU A 207 -3.84 6.80 -4.75
CA LEU A 207 -2.74 6.00 -4.22
C LEU A 207 -1.96 6.80 -3.16
N PRO A 208 -1.78 6.28 -1.94
CA PRO A 208 -1.22 7.03 -0.82
C PRO A 208 0.32 7.10 -0.86
N ASP A 209 0.88 7.60 -1.97
CA ASP A 209 2.33 7.62 -2.24
C ASP A 209 3.13 8.48 -1.24
N ILE A 210 2.50 9.51 -0.67
CA ILE A 210 3.05 10.29 0.44
C ILE A 210 3.23 9.42 1.69
N THR A 211 2.20 8.67 2.08
CA THR A 211 2.27 7.75 3.23
C THR A 211 3.27 6.63 2.96
N TRP A 212 3.27 6.04 1.76
CA TRP A 212 4.28 5.06 1.37
C TRP A 212 5.71 5.59 1.52
N GLN A 213 5.96 6.84 1.15
CA GLN A 213 7.27 7.44 1.28
C GLN A 213 7.64 7.80 2.71
N ALA A 214 6.66 8.18 3.54
CA ALA A 214 6.85 8.41 4.97
C ALA A 214 7.39 7.18 5.70
N TYR A 215 6.94 5.99 5.30
CA TYR A 215 7.36 4.70 5.87
C TYR A 215 8.62 4.10 5.25
N ASN A 216 9.05 4.59 4.08
CA ASN A 216 10.17 4.03 3.35
C ASN A 216 11.50 4.17 4.13
N LEU A 217 12.04 3.05 4.64
CA LEU A 217 13.29 2.98 5.42
C LEU A 217 14.55 2.88 4.54
N TYR A 218 14.44 3.08 3.22
CA TYR A 218 15.55 2.86 2.31
C TYR A 218 16.82 3.69 2.64
N PRO A 219 18.02 3.08 2.54
CA PRO A 219 18.25 1.63 2.39
C PRO A 219 18.14 0.88 3.73
N GLU A 220 17.54 -0.30 3.75
CA GLU A 220 17.66 -1.24 4.87
C GLU A 220 19.03 -1.94 4.89
N ASP A 221 20.11 -1.14 4.93
CA ASP A 221 21.50 -1.59 4.94
C ASP A 221 22.09 -1.75 6.35
N GLY A 222 21.31 -1.39 7.38
CA GLY A 222 21.76 -1.40 8.77
C GLY A 222 22.55 -0.16 9.19
N HIS A 223 22.71 0.87 8.33
CA HIS A 223 23.64 1.97 8.60
C HIS A 223 23.10 3.35 8.23
N THR A 224 22.39 3.50 7.11
CA THR A 224 22.07 4.82 6.53
C THR A 224 20.58 5.06 6.31
N GLY A 225 19.77 4.01 6.22
CA GLY A 225 18.34 4.12 5.99
C GLY A 225 17.58 4.91 7.03
N ALA A 226 16.61 5.68 6.56
CA ALA A 226 15.71 6.44 7.42
C ALA A 226 14.34 6.67 6.79
N SER A 227 13.31 6.59 7.63
CA SER A 227 11.92 6.95 7.39
C SER A 227 11.48 8.00 8.43
N LEU A 228 10.20 8.38 8.41
CA LEU A 228 9.62 9.24 9.44
C LEU A 228 9.32 8.49 10.76
N TYR A 229 9.53 7.17 10.82
CA TYR A 229 9.32 6.32 11.99
C TYR A 229 10.59 5.70 12.54
N HIS A 230 11.54 5.35 11.67
CA HIS A 230 12.77 4.69 12.06
C HIS A 230 13.98 5.27 11.34
N ALA A 231 15.15 5.10 11.92
CA ALA A 231 16.40 5.37 11.24
C ALA A 231 17.52 4.50 11.81
N TRP A 232 18.47 4.13 10.97
CA TRP A 232 19.68 3.46 11.41
C TRP A 232 20.65 4.47 12.03
N ASP A 233 21.39 4.03 13.05
CA ASP A 233 22.56 4.75 13.54
C ASP A 233 23.87 4.13 13.00
N LYS A 234 24.97 4.83 13.25
CA LYS A 234 26.31 4.39 12.84
C LYS A 234 26.75 3.06 13.46
N ASP A 235 26.14 2.67 14.58
CA ASP A 235 26.49 1.47 15.36
C ASP A 235 25.61 0.27 14.97
N GLY A 236 24.75 0.42 13.95
CA GLY A 236 23.91 -0.66 13.45
C GLY A 236 22.59 -0.84 14.21
N ARG A 237 22.16 0.15 15.00
CA ARG A 237 20.92 0.08 15.78
C ARG A 237 19.79 0.77 15.04
N LEU A 238 18.63 0.12 15.06
CA LEU A 238 17.39 0.71 14.56
C LEU A 238 16.81 1.62 15.64
N LEU A 239 16.79 2.93 15.37
CA LEU A 239 16.21 3.92 16.27
C LEU A 239 14.70 4.04 16.04
N GLY A 240 13.99 4.46 17.07
CA GLY A 240 12.55 4.74 17.03
C GLY A 240 12.22 6.16 16.56
N GLU A 241 10.93 6.49 16.62
CA GLU A 241 10.36 7.72 16.07
C GLU A 241 11.04 9.01 16.57
N ALA A 242 11.47 9.04 17.83
CA ALA A 242 12.13 10.21 18.43
C ALA A 242 13.39 10.64 17.65
N ASP A 243 14.14 9.67 17.11
CA ASP A 243 15.42 9.88 16.44
C ASP A 243 15.36 9.60 14.92
N ALA A 244 14.16 9.35 14.38
CA ALA A 244 13.93 9.11 12.96
C ALA A 244 14.23 10.35 12.08
N ALA A 245 14.16 10.24 10.75
CA ALA A 245 14.25 11.44 9.91
C ALA A 245 13.00 12.33 10.10
N THR A 246 13.15 13.64 9.96
CA THR A 246 12.01 14.59 9.88
C THR A 246 11.66 14.94 8.44
N THR A 247 12.57 14.67 7.51
CA THR A 247 12.42 14.89 6.08
C THR A 247 12.86 13.64 5.33
N VAL A 248 12.12 13.26 4.29
CA VAL A 248 12.46 12.15 3.40
C VAL A 248 12.32 12.57 1.94
N SER A 249 13.14 12.02 1.05
CA SER A 249 13.16 12.36 -0.38
C SER A 249 12.40 11.33 -1.19
N PHE A 250 11.61 11.71 -2.20
CA PHE A 250 11.04 10.80 -3.21
C PHE A 250 12.07 10.32 -4.24
N ASP A 251 13.23 10.98 -4.34
CA ASP A 251 14.32 10.59 -5.23
C ASP A 251 15.14 9.42 -4.66
N ARG A 252 14.49 8.30 -4.32
CA ARG A 252 15.16 7.09 -3.81
C ARG A 252 14.31 5.84 -4.04
N PRO A 253 14.92 4.65 -4.16
CA PRO A 253 14.20 3.38 -4.18
C PRO A 253 13.32 3.16 -2.94
N TYR A 254 12.36 2.25 -3.05
CA TYR A 254 11.75 1.63 -1.88
C TYR A 254 12.67 0.56 -1.32
N ALA A 255 12.66 0.42 0.01
CA ALA A 255 13.44 -0.59 0.71
C ALA A 255 13.06 -2.03 0.32
N GLY A 256 13.91 -2.99 0.66
CA GLY A 256 13.60 -4.42 0.52
C GLY A 256 13.32 -4.81 -0.94
N ALA A 257 12.15 -5.37 -1.24
CA ALA A 257 11.85 -5.80 -2.62
C ALA A 257 11.62 -4.62 -3.61
N GLY A 258 11.66 -3.36 -3.18
CA GLY A 258 11.30 -2.20 -4.01
C GLY A 258 9.79 -1.92 -4.07
N LEU A 259 9.03 -2.50 -3.15
CA LEU A 259 7.59 -2.24 -3.01
C LEU A 259 7.32 -1.44 -1.73
N PRO A 260 6.36 -0.51 -1.76
CA PRO A 260 6.01 0.25 -0.58
C PRO A 260 5.25 -0.60 0.44
N LEU A 261 5.41 -0.26 1.72
CA LEU A 261 4.57 -0.80 2.79
C LEU A 261 3.09 -0.43 2.52
N HIS A 262 2.16 -1.33 2.82
CA HIS A 262 0.72 -1.17 2.59
C HIS A 262 0.26 -1.11 1.12
N VAL A 263 1.13 -1.30 0.13
CA VAL A 263 0.72 -1.29 -1.29
C VAL A 263 -0.32 -2.36 -1.61
N GLY A 264 -0.34 -3.47 -0.85
CA GLY A 264 -1.29 -4.55 -1.01
C GLY A 264 -2.75 -4.12 -0.86
N HIS A 265 -3.04 -3.10 -0.04
CA HIS A 265 -4.40 -2.58 0.14
C HIS A 265 -4.96 -1.99 -1.15
N ALA A 266 -4.14 -1.21 -1.88
CA ALA A 266 -4.51 -0.71 -3.20
C ALA A 266 -4.66 -1.85 -4.21
N TYR A 267 -3.76 -2.85 -4.18
CA TYR A 267 -3.83 -4.02 -5.05
C TYR A 267 -5.13 -4.80 -4.89
N ASP A 268 -5.56 -5.08 -3.65
CA ASP A 268 -6.79 -5.81 -3.35
C ASP A 268 -8.03 -5.03 -3.85
N PHE A 269 -8.09 -3.73 -3.59
CA PHE A 269 -9.18 -2.88 -4.07
C PHE A 269 -9.23 -2.83 -5.61
N ILE A 270 -8.09 -2.64 -6.28
CA ILE A 270 -8.03 -2.56 -7.76
C ILE A 270 -8.56 -3.84 -8.39
N ARG A 271 -8.10 -5.00 -7.90
CA ARG A 271 -8.54 -6.29 -8.43
C ARG A 271 -10.02 -6.52 -8.22
N TRP A 272 -10.52 -6.21 -7.03
CA TRP A 272 -11.94 -6.33 -6.74
C TRP A 272 -12.74 -5.37 -7.62
N ALA A 273 -12.41 -4.09 -7.64
CA ALA A 273 -13.18 -3.09 -8.36
C ALA A 273 -13.23 -3.37 -9.87
N GLU A 274 -12.10 -3.76 -10.49
CA GLU A 274 -12.08 -4.14 -11.90
C GLU A 274 -12.83 -5.45 -12.17
N ARG A 275 -12.84 -6.42 -11.24
CA ARG A 275 -13.64 -7.65 -11.35
C ARG A 275 -15.13 -7.37 -11.45
N TYR A 276 -15.59 -6.36 -10.72
CA TYR A 276 -16.99 -5.93 -10.72
C TYR A 276 -17.31 -4.86 -11.79
N GLY A 277 -16.29 -4.44 -12.56
CA GLY A 277 -16.46 -3.54 -13.70
C GLY A 277 -16.65 -2.07 -13.35
N TYR A 278 -16.19 -1.62 -12.16
CA TYR A 278 -16.20 -0.20 -11.81
C TYR A 278 -15.24 0.59 -12.71
N ASP A 279 -15.67 1.78 -13.15
CA ASP A 279 -14.88 2.69 -13.95
C ASP A 279 -13.94 3.54 -13.06
N LEU A 280 -12.64 3.29 -13.19
CA LEU A 280 -11.60 3.85 -12.31
C LEU A 280 -10.65 4.77 -13.07
N ALA A 281 -10.55 6.01 -12.59
CA ALA A 281 -9.38 6.84 -12.78
C ALA A 281 -8.37 6.64 -11.63
N TYR A 282 -7.13 7.06 -11.84
CA TYR A 282 -6.03 6.89 -10.88
C TYR A 282 -5.30 8.22 -10.69
N ALA A 283 -4.94 8.52 -9.45
CA ALA A 283 -4.05 9.62 -9.12
C ALA A 283 -3.22 9.27 -7.88
N ASP A 284 -2.05 9.91 -7.75
CA ASP A 284 -1.25 9.81 -6.54
C ASP A 284 -1.70 10.88 -5.53
N ALA A 285 -1.47 10.67 -4.23
CA ALA A 285 -1.76 11.67 -3.21
C ALA A 285 -0.99 13.00 -3.46
N ARG A 286 0.20 12.95 -4.06
CA ARG A 286 0.91 14.14 -4.55
C ARG A 286 0.18 14.91 -5.65
N ASP A 287 -0.70 14.30 -6.43
CA ASP A 287 -1.51 15.00 -7.43
C ASP A 287 -2.65 15.78 -6.79
N LEU A 288 -3.21 15.25 -5.71
CA LEU A 288 -4.16 15.95 -4.86
C LEU A 288 -3.49 17.14 -4.15
N HIS A 289 -2.25 16.96 -3.67
CA HIS A 289 -1.44 18.06 -3.12
C HIS A 289 -1.20 19.17 -4.15
N ALA A 290 -0.76 18.79 -5.35
CA ALA A 290 -0.38 19.72 -6.41
C ALA A 290 -1.58 20.36 -7.13
N GLY A 291 -2.82 19.98 -6.78
CA GLY A 291 -4.02 20.48 -7.45
C GLY A 291 -4.15 20.03 -8.91
N ARG A 292 -3.54 18.90 -9.28
CA ARG A 292 -3.62 18.32 -10.64
C ARG A 292 -4.92 17.56 -10.86
N VAL A 293 -5.61 17.22 -9.77
CA VAL A 293 -6.92 16.57 -9.76
C VAL A 293 -8.00 17.63 -9.60
N ASP A 294 -8.93 17.68 -10.54
CA ASP A 294 -10.24 18.32 -10.32
C ASP A 294 -11.18 17.26 -9.73
N PRO A 295 -11.45 17.29 -8.41
CA PRO A 295 -12.21 16.24 -7.76
C PRO A 295 -13.70 16.25 -8.14
N THR A 296 -14.21 17.38 -8.65
CA THR A 296 -15.65 17.55 -8.99
C THR A 296 -16.07 16.74 -10.21
N ARG A 297 -15.10 16.18 -10.94
CA ARG A 297 -15.32 15.35 -12.13
C ARG A 297 -15.67 13.91 -11.82
N TYR A 298 -15.57 13.52 -10.55
CA TYR A 298 -15.79 12.15 -10.09
C TYR A 298 -17.03 12.10 -9.20
N ARG A 299 -17.75 10.98 -9.25
CA ARG A 299 -18.85 10.70 -8.32
C ARG A 299 -18.31 10.29 -6.95
N GLY A 300 -17.14 9.65 -6.90
CA GLY A 300 -16.49 9.27 -5.65
C GLY A 300 -14.96 9.31 -5.70
N LEU A 301 -14.34 9.72 -4.59
CA LEU A 301 -12.92 9.54 -4.31
C LEU A 301 -12.74 8.33 -3.39
N VAL A 302 -11.87 7.39 -3.77
CA VAL A 302 -11.59 6.18 -2.99
C VAL A 302 -10.16 6.22 -2.47
N PHE A 303 -10.03 6.06 -1.15
CA PHE A 303 -8.76 5.92 -0.42
C PHE A 303 -8.64 4.46 0.02
N PRO A 304 -7.89 3.63 -0.72
CA PRO A 304 -8.01 2.17 -0.63
C PRO A 304 -7.21 1.56 0.52
N GLY A 305 -6.43 2.34 1.26
CA GLY A 305 -5.53 1.79 2.27
C GLY A 305 -5.05 2.87 3.22
N HIS A 306 -3.99 2.55 3.97
CA HIS A 306 -3.45 3.43 4.98
C HIS A 306 -2.93 4.74 4.38
N ASP A 307 -3.58 5.86 4.73
CA ASP A 307 -3.30 7.19 4.19
C ASP A 307 -3.15 8.23 5.32
N GLU A 308 -2.10 8.05 6.12
CA GLU A 308 -1.84 8.76 7.39
C GLU A 308 -1.38 10.21 7.21
N TYR A 309 -0.62 10.50 6.16
CA TYR A 309 0.15 11.75 6.00
C TYR A 309 -0.47 12.67 4.96
N TRP A 310 -1.00 13.82 5.40
CA TRP A 310 -1.81 14.71 4.57
C TRP A 310 -1.30 16.14 4.59
N SER A 311 -1.22 16.77 3.42
CA SER A 311 -0.95 18.21 3.34
C SER A 311 -2.23 19.03 3.51
N PRO A 312 -2.12 20.33 3.86
CA PRO A 312 -3.27 21.24 3.86
C PRO A 312 -4.04 21.30 2.53
N GLN A 313 -3.31 21.28 1.40
CA GLN A 313 -3.87 21.29 0.05
C GLN A 313 -4.66 20.03 -0.25
N MET A 314 -4.17 18.86 0.19
CA MET A 314 -4.90 17.60 0.02
C MET A 314 -6.25 17.66 0.74
N ARG A 315 -6.23 18.02 2.02
CA ARG A 315 -7.44 18.17 2.82
C ARG A 315 -8.42 19.14 2.16
N ARG A 316 -7.94 20.32 1.75
CA ARG A 316 -8.78 21.33 1.11
C ARG A 316 -9.44 20.81 -0.16
N THR A 317 -8.69 20.10 -1.00
CA THR A 317 -9.20 19.54 -2.26
C THR A 317 -10.25 18.46 -1.99
N THR A 318 -10.05 17.62 -0.97
CA THR A 318 -11.04 16.62 -0.54
C THR A 318 -12.29 17.25 0.09
N GLU A 319 -12.14 18.32 0.87
CA GLU A 319 -13.27 19.08 1.40
C GLU A 319 -14.10 19.72 0.27
N LEU A 320 -13.43 20.33 -0.73
CA LEU A 320 -14.08 20.86 -1.92
C LEU A 320 -14.83 19.78 -2.71
N ALA A 321 -14.26 18.58 -2.83
CA ALA A 321 -14.92 17.43 -3.45
C ALA A 321 -16.27 17.15 -2.76
N ARG A 322 -16.23 16.97 -1.43
CA ARG A 322 -17.43 16.74 -0.61
C ARG A 322 -18.43 17.87 -0.78
N GLU A 323 -18.00 19.12 -0.74
CA GLU A 323 -18.86 20.30 -0.88
C GLU A 323 -19.56 20.38 -2.25
N HIS A 324 -18.97 19.81 -3.30
CA HIS A 324 -19.53 19.76 -4.66
C HIS A 324 -20.29 18.46 -4.97
N GLY A 325 -20.52 17.59 -3.97
CA GLY A 325 -21.32 16.38 -4.13
C GLY A 325 -20.52 15.12 -4.46
N THR A 326 -19.20 15.21 -4.63
CA THR A 326 -18.33 14.03 -4.79
C THR A 326 -18.22 13.27 -3.46
N SER A 327 -18.60 11.99 -3.48
CA SER A 327 -18.57 11.12 -2.31
C SER A 327 -17.13 10.73 -1.93
N LEU A 328 -16.89 10.41 -0.67
CA LEU A 328 -15.57 10.04 -0.14
C LEU A 328 -15.65 8.64 0.50
N VAL A 329 -14.71 7.77 0.15
CA VAL A 329 -14.69 6.38 0.60
C VAL A 329 -13.32 6.05 1.20
N PHE A 330 -13.25 5.94 2.52
CA PHE A 330 -12.04 5.61 3.27
C PHE A 330 -12.06 4.14 3.71
N LEU A 331 -11.22 3.31 3.07
CA LEU A 331 -11.17 1.86 3.30
C LEU A 331 -10.07 1.45 4.29
N SER A 332 -9.63 2.38 5.14
CA SER A 332 -8.64 2.16 6.19
C SER A 332 -9.01 2.91 7.48
N ALA A 333 -8.21 2.71 8.52
CA ALA A 333 -8.12 3.58 9.70
C ALA A 333 -6.93 4.55 9.61
N ASN A 334 -6.82 5.44 10.60
CA ASN A 334 -5.73 6.39 10.80
C ASN A 334 -5.45 7.26 9.57
N THR A 335 -6.51 7.66 8.88
CA THR A 335 -6.41 8.55 7.72
C THR A 335 -6.29 9.99 8.18
N MET A 336 -5.45 10.78 7.51
CA MET A 336 -5.28 12.22 7.79
C MET A 336 -4.87 12.52 9.24
N TYR A 337 -3.92 11.76 9.80
CA TYR A 337 -3.49 11.92 11.19
C TYR A 337 -2.38 12.98 11.34
N TRP A 338 -1.35 12.90 10.49
CA TRP A 338 -0.24 13.84 10.48
C TRP A 338 -0.36 14.87 9.37
N GLN A 339 -0.12 16.15 9.69
CA GLN A 339 0.05 17.18 8.68
C GLN A 339 1.49 17.20 8.16
N VAL A 340 1.64 17.29 6.84
CA VAL A 340 2.94 17.31 6.16
C VAL A 340 3.12 18.49 5.22
N GLU A 341 4.39 18.79 4.93
CA GLU A 341 4.81 19.75 3.93
C GLU A 341 5.56 19.02 2.81
N LEU A 342 5.31 19.43 1.56
CA LEU A 342 6.05 18.99 0.40
C LEU A 342 6.88 20.16 -0.15
N GLY A 343 8.17 19.92 -0.36
CA GLY A 343 9.14 20.89 -0.86
C GLY A 343 9.87 20.39 -2.11
N PRO A 344 10.59 21.27 -2.81
CA PRO A 344 11.34 20.90 -4.00
C PRO A 344 12.58 20.06 -3.67
N SER A 345 13.05 19.26 -4.63
CA SER A 345 14.35 18.61 -4.58
C SER A 345 15.50 19.64 -4.59
N PRO A 346 16.74 19.23 -4.26
CA PRO A 346 17.92 20.08 -4.47
C PRO A 346 18.09 20.57 -5.91
N SER A 347 17.56 19.84 -6.90
CA SER A 347 17.56 20.22 -8.32
C SER A 347 16.38 21.12 -8.73
N GLY A 348 15.50 21.49 -7.79
CA GLY A 348 14.37 22.41 -8.02
C GLY A 348 13.08 21.76 -8.51
N VAL A 349 13.01 20.42 -8.57
CA VAL A 349 11.79 19.70 -8.94
C VAL A 349 10.81 19.75 -7.78
N ALA A 350 9.59 20.25 -7.98
CA ALA A 350 8.59 20.38 -6.93
C ALA A 350 8.19 19.02 -6.32
N ASP A 351 7.70 19.05 -5.08
CA ASP A 351 7.07 17.92 -4.39
C ASP A 351 7.96 16.67 -4.24
N ARG A 352 9.27 16.86 -4.03
CA ARG A 352 10.25 15.76 -3.88
C ARG A 352 10.77 15.58 -2.46
N LEU A 353 10.62 16.56 -1.58
CA LEU A 353 10.96 16.44 -0.16
C LEU A 353 9.69 16.42 0.68
N LEU A 354 9.49 15.38 1.47
CA LEU A 354 8.38 15.22 2.40
C LEU A 354 8.87 15.50 3.82
N THR A 355 8.30 16.52 4.46
CA THR A 355 8.66 16.94 5.81
C THR A 355 7.51 16.72 6.78
N CYS A 356 7.79 16.03 7.88
CA CYS A 356 6.89 15.89 9.02
C CYS A 356 7.69 15.91 10.32
N ARG A 357 7.48 16.95 11.13
CA ARG A 357 8.16 17.07 12.42
C ARG A 357 7.51 16.23 13.52
N LYS A 358 6.32 15.68 13.29
CA LYS A 358 5.51 14.98 14.30
C LYS A 358 5.42 15.80 15.60
N ARG A 359 6.05 15.33 16.68
CA ARG A 359 6.11 15.98 18.01
C ARG A 359 7.45 16.69 18.29
N ARG A 360 8.34 16.81 17.30
CA ARG A 360 9.72 17.26 17.48
C ARG A 360 9.92 18.75 17.20
N GLY A 361 10.79 19.36 17.99
CA GLY A 361 11.15 20.78 17.90
C GLY A 361 10.17 21.71 18.64
N PRO A 362 10.43 23.02 18.63
CA PRO A 362 9.55 24.00 19.27
C PRO A 362 8.25 24.18 18.48
N GLY A 363 7.12 24.23 19.17
CA GLY A 363 5.79 24.43 18.58
C GLY A 363 4.77 23.37 18.99
N LYS A 364 3.58 23.42 18.39
CA LYS A 364 2.58 22.36 18.55
C LYS A 364 2.98 21.13 17.73
N PRO A 365 2.70 19.90 18.21
CA PRO A 365 2.76 18.72 17.36
C PRO A 365 1.95 18.90 16.09
N VAL A 366 2.39 18.32 14.97
CA VAL A 366 1.70 18.47 13.68
C VAL A 366 0.53 17.48 13.49
N LEU A 367 -0.14 17.10 14.59
CA LEU A 367 -1.37 16.33 14.54
C LEU A 367 -2.50 17.22 14.04
N TRP A 368 -3.29 16.75 13.07
CA TRP A 368 -4.39 17.52 12.51
C TRP A 368 -5.34 18.07 13.57
N ARG A 369 -5.71 17.23 14.55
CA ARG A 369 -6.57 17.59 15.68
C ARG A 369 -5.99 18.59 16.68
N GLU A 370 -4.69 18.88 16.64
CA GLU A 370 -4.02 19.81 17.58
C GLU A 370 -3.67 21.16 16.95
N ILE A 371 -3.47 21.19 15.63
CA ILE A 371 -3.06 22.40 14.88
C ILE A 371 -4.19 23.03 14.08
N ASP A 372 -5.16 22.23 13.64
CA ASP A 372 -6.32 22.68 12.88
C ASP A 372 -7.55 21.82 13.28
N ARG A 373 -8.43 21.52 12.33
CA ARG A 373 -9.64 20.74 12.52
C ARG A 373 -9.31 19.24 12.66
N PRO A 374 -9.95 18.51 13.59
CA PRO A 374 -9.77 17.07 13.74
C PRO A 374 -10.28 16.30 12.53
N GLU A 375 -9.81 15.06 12.40
CA GLU A 375 -10.11 14.16 11.29
C GLU A 375 -11.60 13.86 11.20
N GLN A 376 -12.24 13.74 12.36
CA GLN A 376 -13.67 13.51 12.49
C GLN A 376 -14.51 14.56 11.75
N GLN A 377 -14.06 15.82 11.63
CA GLN A 377 -14.81 16.88 10.92
C GLN A 377 -14.86 16.69 9.39
N LEU A 378 -14.06 15.78 8.84
CA LEU A 378 -14.15 15.36 7.43
C LEU A 378 -14.59 13.89 7.32
N ILE A 379 -14.01 13.01 8.12
CA ILE A 379 -14.17 11.55 7.97
C ILE A 379 -15.40 11.01 8.73
N GLY A 380 -15.87 11.72 9.77
CA GLY A 380 -17.00 11.30 10.62
C GLY A 380 -16.61 10.43 11.82
N ILE A 381 -15.39 9.89 11.80
CA ILE A 381 -14.68 9.19 12.87
C ILE A 381 -13.19 9.59 12.81
N GLN A 382 -12.38 9.25 13.81
CA GLN A 382 -10.95 9.56 13.85
C GLN A 382 -10.15 8.51 14.62
N TYR A 383 -8.82 8.52 14.46
CA TYR A 383 -7.91 7.55 15.05
C TYR A 383 -8.09 7.35 16.55
N ALA A 384 -8.33 6.08 16.93
CA ALA A 384 -8.50 5.59 18.29
C ALA A 384 -7.22 4.96 18.84
N GLY A 385 -6.44 4.30 17.98
CA GLY A 385 -5.20 3.64 18.34
C GLY A 385 -4.93 2.37 17.53
N ARG A 386 -3.78 1.76 17.81
CA ARG A 386 -3.37 0.47 17.26
C ARG A 386 -4.25 -0.66 17.79
N VAL A 387 -4.45 -1.67 16.96
CA VAL A 387 -5.13 -2.92 17.29
C VAL A 387 -4.05 -4.01 17.37
N PRO A 388 -3.63 -4.45 18.57
CA PRO A 388 -2.51 -5.37 18.73
C PRO A 388 -2.75 -6.74 18.09
N GLU A 389 -3.96 -7.27 18.25
CA GLU A 389 -4.40 -8.54 17.70
C GLU A 389 -5.72 -8.34 16.96
N PRO A 390 -5.99 -9.04 15.84
CA PRO A 390 -7.26 -8.91 15.14
C PRO A 390 -8.46 -9.29 16.01
N HIS A 391 -9.54 -8.50 15.92
CA HIS A 391 -10.81 -8.71 16.61
C HIS A 391 -11.98 -8.74 15.61
N PRO A 392 -13.12 -9.35 15.97
CA PRO A 392 -14.30 -9.33 15.12
C PRO A 392 -14.87 -7.91 14.99
N LEU A 393 -15.31 -7.55 13.78
CA LEU A 393 -16.17 -6.39 13.56
C LEU A 393 -17.61 -6.79 13.88
N ILE A 394 -18.27 -6.03 14.76
CA ILE A 394 -19.65 -6.29 15.17
C ILE A 394 -20.59 -5.41 14.36
N VAL A 395 -21.43 -6.04 13.54
CA VAL A 395 -22.41 -5.37 12.68
C VAL A 395 -23.45 -4.63 13.52
N ARG A 396 -23.76 -3.39 13.13
CA ARG A 396 -24.79 -2.54 13.71
C ARG A 396 -25.64 -1.89 12.63
N ASN A 397 -26.90 -1.62 12.97
CA ASN A 397 -27.90 -1.06 12.07
C ASN A 397 -28.01 -1.87 10.76
N ALA A 398 -28.12 -3.20 10.87
CA ALA A 398 -28.19 -4.14 9.75
C ALA A 398 -29.36 -3.89 8.77
N ASP A 399 -30.41 -3.19 9.22
CA ASP A 399 -31.53 -2.75 8.36
C ASP A 399 -31.14 -1.62 7.39
N HIS A 400 -29.97 -1.00 7.57
CA HIS A 400 -29.48 0.05 6.68
C HIS A 400 -29.06 -0.53 5.32
N TRP A 401 -29.37 0.19 4.23
CA TRP A 401 -29.14 -0.24 2.84
C TRP A 401 -27.71 -0.68 2.53
N LEU A 402 -26.71 -0.23 3.29
CA LEU A 402 -25.33 -0.70 3.12
C LEU A 402 -25.24 -2.23 3.31
N TRP A 403 -25.97 -2.77 4.28
CA TRP A 403 -26.00 -4.19 4.61
C TRP A 403 -27.01 -5.00 3.80
N GLU A 404 -27.74 -4.36 2.86
CA GLU A 404 -28.74 -5.03 2.02
C GLU A 404 -28.13 -6.20 1.24
N ALA A 405 -28.82 -7.35 1.27
CA ALA A 405 -28.40 -8.58 0.59
C ALA A 405 -27.00 -9.10 0.98
N THR A 406 -26.42 -8.64 2.10
CA THR A 406 -25.19 -9.20 2.66
C THR A 406 -25.45 -10.47 3.48
N GLY A 407 -26.67 -10.61 4.01
CA GLY A 407 -27.03 -11.65 4.98
C GLY A 407 -26.61 -11.34 6.43
N ALA A 408 -26.08 -10.15 6.68
CA ALA A 408 -25.70 -9.71 8.02
C ALA A 408 -26.91 -9.28 8.86
N HIS A 409 -26.85 -9.55 10.17
CA HIS A 409 -27.81 -9.15 11.19
C HIS A 409 -27.12 -8.33 12.28
N ASP A 410 -27.90 -7.59 13.06
CA ASP A 410 -27.37 -6.83 14.19
C ASP A 410 -26.72 -7.75 15.22
N GLY A 411 -25.46 -7.47 15.55
CA GLY A 411 -24.65 -8.27 16.46
C GLY A 411 -23.84 -9.38 15.79
N ASP A 412 -23.98 -9.59 14.49
CA ASP A 412 -23.13 -10.54 13.76
C ASP A 412 -21.66 -10.13 13.86
N GLU A 413 -20.80 -11.12 14.08
CA GLU A 413 -19.35 -10.96 14.12
C GLU A 413 -18.74 -11.29 12.74
N VAL A 414 -17.88 -10.40 12.27
CA VAL A 414 -17.05 -10.58 11.08
C VAL A 414 -15.61 -10.73 11.55
N GLU A 415 -15.12 -11.96 11.62
CA GLU A 415 -13.82 -12.30 12.21
C GLU A 415 -12.65 -11.56 11.56
N GLY A 416 -11.70 -11.12 12.40
CA GLY A 416 -10.46 -10.47 11.95
C GLY A 416 -10.61 -9.10 11.28
N MET A 417 -11.81 -8.52 11.28
CA MET A 417 -12.10 -7.25 10.59
C MET A 417 -11.73 -5.99 11.38
N VAL A 418 -11.41 -6.10 12.66
CA VAL A 418 -10.80 -5.01 13.42
C VAL A 418 -9.33 -5.34 13.55
N ALA A 419 -8.48 -4.81 12.67
CA ALA A 419 -7.06 -5.15 12.62
C ALA A 419 -6.17 -3.95 12.24
N GLY A 420 -4.91 -4.03 12.68
CA GLY A 420 -3.87 -3.04 12.45
C GLY A 420 -4.08 -1.78 13.28
N GLU A 421 -5.08 -1.01 12.91
CA GLU A 421 -5.48 0.25 13.55
C GLU A 421 -6.99 0.44 13.48
N ALA A 422 -7.52 1.23 14.39
CA ALA A 422 -8.94 1.51 14.47
C ALA A 422 -9.25 3.00 14.60
N ASP A 423 -10.33 3.41 13.95
CA ASP A 423 -10.95 4.72 14.13
C ASP A 423 -12.28 4.58 14.89
N ARG A 424 -12.68 5.64 15.58
CA ARG A 424 -13.95 5.72 16.30
C ARG A 424 -14.53 7.12 16.32
N TYR A 425 -15.79 7.21 16.71
CA TYR A 425 -16.44 8.45 17.09
C TYR A 425 -15.97 8.93 18.47
N PHE A 426 -15.74 10.24 18.55
CA PHE A 426 -15.45 10.96 19.78
C PHE A 426 -16.56 11.98 20.05
N PRO A 427 -17.42 11.76 21.07
CA PRO A 427 -18.58 12.62 21.35
C PRO A 427 -18.28 14.09 21.65
N ARG A 428 -17.07 14.39 22.16
CA ARG A 428 -16.64 15.76 22.48
C ARG A 428 -15.95 16.46 21.31
N THR A 429 -15.74 15.75 20.20
CA THR A 429 -15.21 16.32 18.98
C THR A 429 -16.37 16.71 18.07
N PRO A 430 -16.37 17.90 17.44
CA PRO A 430 -17.41 18.26 16.50
C PRO A 430 -17.52 17.24 15.35
N LEU A 431 -18.75 16.92 14.98
CA LEU A 431 -19.06 16.16 13.77
C LEU A 431 -18.97 17.06 12.52
N PRO A 432 -18.82 16.48 11.32
CA PRO A 432 -19.03 17.22 10.09
C PRO A 432 -20.47 17.73 10.05
N GLU A 433 -20.72 18.79 9.29
CA GLU A 433 -22.09 19.12 8.91
C GLU A 433 -22.67 17.95 8.08
N HIS A 434 -23.85 17.47 8.45
CA HIS A 434 -24.48 16.32 7.84
C HIS A 434 -26.01 16.43 7.88
N GLN A 435 -26.67 15.84 6.90
CA GLN A 435 -28.12 15.63 6.90
C GLN A 435 -28.46 14.41 7.75
N ASP A 436 -27.77 13.29 7.49
CA ASP A 436 -27.92 12.02 8.19
C ASP A 436 -26.55 11.42 8.49
N ARG A 437 -26.46 10.68 9.60
CA ARG A 437 -25.26 9.94 10.01
C ARG A 437 -25.64 8.65 10.70
N ILE A 438 -24.87 7.58 10.44
CA ILE A 438 -25.06 6.27 11.03
C ILE A 438 -23.72 5.59 11.34
N LEU A 439 -23.69 4.80 12.42
CA LEU A 439 -22.60 3.88 12.74
C LEU A 439 -23.02 2.47 12.36
N LEU A 440 -22.28 1.84 11.47
CA LEU A 440 -22.59 0.54 10.87
C LEU A 440 -21.86 -0.62 11.56
N ALA A 441 -20.89 -0.29 12.41
CA ALA A 441 -20.22 -1.22 13.29
C ALA A 441 -19.82 -0.52 14.59
N HIS A 442 -19.76 -1.29 15.68
CA HIS A 442 -19.25 -0.84 16.97
C HIS A 442 -18.63 -2.02 17.72
N SER A 443 -17.31 -2.12 17.65
CA SER A 443 -16.57 -3.34 17.93
C SER A 443 -15.53 -3.11 19.03
N PRO A 444 -15.60 -3.79 20.19
CA PRO A 444 -14.64 -3.62 21.27
C PRO A 444 -13.29 -4.27 20.93
N TYR A 445 -12.19 -3.66 21.35
CA TYR A 445 -10.87 -4.27 21.33
C TYR A 445 -9.98 -3.72 22.47
N PRO A 446 -9.14 -4.53 23.12
CA PRO A 446 -8.09 -4.03 24.01
C PRO A 446 -6.95 -3.39 23.21
N ASP A 447 -6.50 -2.20 23.61
CA ASP A 447 -5.25 -1.62 23.09
C ASP A 447 -4.01 -2.29 23.71
N SER A 448 -2.81 -1.83 23.34
CA SER A 448 -1.54 -2.40 23.82
C SER A 448 -1.34 -2.29 25.34
N GLU A 449 -2.09 -1.41 26.02
CA GLU A 449 -2.07 -1.26 27.48
C GLU A 449 -3.20 -2.07 28.15
N GLY A 450 -3.98 -2.83 27.37
CA GLY A 450 -5.14 -3.58 27.84
C GLY A 450 -6.37 -2.70 28.09
N VAL A 451 -6.34 -1.43 27.69
CA VAL A 451 -7.49 -0.53 27.85
C VAL A 451 -8.50 -0.83 26.76
N LEU A 452 -9.76 -1.02 27.16
CA LEU A 452 -10.83 -1.26 26.20
C LEU A 452 -11.08 -0.02 25.33
N ARG A 453 -10.88 -0.20 24.03
CA ARG A 453 -11.19 0.73 22.94
C ARG A 453 -12.30 0.15 22.09
N HIS A 454 -12.74 0.94 21.11
CA HIS A 454 -13.75 0.53 20.14
C HIS A 454 -13.31 0.97 18.75
N GLN A 455 -13.58 0.13 17.76
CA GLN A 455 -13.58 0.44 16.35
C GLN A 455 -15.01 0.73 15.90
N GLU A 456 -15.18 1.67 14.98
CA GLU A 456 -16.48 1.96 14.38
C GLU A 456 -16.37 2.15 12.88
N THR A 457 -17.41 1.69 12.16
CA THR A 457 -17.61 2.00 10.75
C THR A 457 -18.68 3.07 10.66
N SER A 458 -18.40 4.16 9.95
CA SER A 458 -19.26 5.34 9.90
C SER A 458 -19.66 5.69 8.48
N LEU A 459 -20.89 6.16 8.32
CA LEU A 459 -21.38 6.74 7.09
C LEU A 459 -22.19 8.00 7.41
N TYR A 460 -21.95 9.07 6.68
CA TYR A 460 -22.80 10.25 6.73
C TYR A 460 -23.07 10.83 5.35
N ARG A 461 -24.16 11.61 5.22
CA ARG A 461 -24.49 12.39 4.03
C ARG A 461 -24.22 13.86 4.29
N ALA A 462 -23.32 14.47 3.52
CA ALA A 462 -23.04 15.89 3.58
C ALA A 462 -24.22 16.73 3.03
N PRO A 463 -24.33 18.03 3.35
CA PRO A 463 -25.37 18.91 2.81
C PRO A 463 -25.43 18.96 1.27
N SER A 464 -24.29 18.73 0.61
CA SER A 464 -24.16 18.62 -0.85
C SER A 464 -24.79 17.36 -1.46
N GLY A 465 -25.19 16.39 -0.62
CA GLY A 465 -25.64 15.07 -1.04
C GLY A 465 -24.52 14.02 -1.07
N ALA A 466 -23.24 14.42 -0.99
CA ALA A 466 -22.09 13.51 -0.99
C ALA A 466 -22.17 12.50 0.18
N LEU A 467 -21.91 11.22 -0.10
CA LEU A 467 -21.74 10.20 0.93
C LEU A 467 -20.28 10.19 1.40
N VAL A 468 -20.06 10.11 2.71
CA VAL A 468 -18.72 9.92 3.27
C VAL A 468 -18.72 8.68 4.14
N PHE A 469 -18.04 7.66 3.65
CA PHE A 469 -17.87 6.35 4.28
C PHE A 469 -16.47 6.22 4.86
N ALA A 470 -16.39 5.70 6.08
CA ALA A 470 -15.13 5.34 6.73
C ALA A 470 -15.26 3.96 7.37
N SER A 471 -14.46 3.02 6.90
CA SER A 471 -14.40 1.65 7.44
C SER A 471 -13.88 1.62 8.87
N GLY A 472 -12.91 2.48 9.18
CA GLY A 472 -12.27 2.58 10.49
C GLY A 472 -11.40 1.38 10.85
N THR A 473 -10.90 0.65 9.86
CA THR A 473 -9.99 -0.50 10.07
C THR A 473 -9.11 -0.77 8.84
N PHE A 474 -7.90 -1.32 9.03
CA PHE A 474 -7.06 -1.75 7.91
C PHE A 474 -7.60 -2.99 7.18
N ALA A 475 -8.53 -3.73 7.79
CA ALA A 475 -8.99 -5.01 7.25
C ALA A 475 -9.91 -4.90 6.03
N TRP A 476 -10.45 -3.71 5.74
CA TRP A 476 -11.52 -3.56 4.77
C TRP A 476 -11.10 -3.93 3.35
N SER A 477 -10.00 -3.36 2.84
CA SER A 477 -9.51 -3.69 1.49
C SER A 477 -9.03 -5.14 1.34
N PRO A 478 -8.29 -5.73 2.30
CA PRO A 478 -7.99 -7.16 2.29
C PRO A 478 -9.24 -8.04 2.20
N ALA A 479 -10.33 -7.68 2.88
CA ALA A 479 -11.58 -8.43 2.81
C ALA A 479 -12.27 -8.40 1.43
N LEU A 480 -11.81 -7.55 0.51
CA LEU A 480 -12.34 -7.48 -0.86
C LEU A 480 -11.74 -8.52 -1.80
N ASP A 481 -10.43 -8.79 -1.76
CA ASP A 481 -9.80 -9.74 -2.70
C ASP A 481 -8.59 -10.50 -2.16
N ARG A 482 -8.18 -10.31 -0.90
CA ARG A 482 -6.98 -10.97 -0.37
C ARG A 482 -7.27 -12.41 0.05
N PRO A 483 -6.58 -13.42 -0.53
CA PRO A 483 -6.77 -14.81 -0.15
C PRO A 483 -6.60 -15.02 1.35
N GLY A 484 -7.51 -15.77 1.96
CA GLY A 484 -7.56 -16.00 3.41
C GLY A 484 -8.25 -14.91 4.23
N HIS A 485 -8.54 -13.75 3.64
CA HIS A 485 -9.21 -12.63 4.32
C HIS A 485 -10.53 -12.20 3.67
N VAL A 486 -10.84 -12.67 2.46
CA VAL A 486 -12.08 -12.32 1.75
C VAL A 486 -13.32 -12.61 2.58
N ASP A 487 -14.20 -11.62 2.73
CA ASP A 487 -15.53 -11.79 3.33
C ASP A 487 -16.64 -11.33 2.37
N PRO A 488 -17.57 -12.22 1.96
CA PRO A 488 -18.65 -11.88 1.03
C PRO A 488 -19.59 -10.77 1.53
N ARG A 489 -19.77 -10.61 2.84
CA ARG A 489 -20.60 -9.54 3.42
C ARG A 489 -19.95 -8.19 3.15
N VAL A 490 -18.62 -8.10 3.33
CA VAL A 490 -17.84 -6.87 3.08
C VAL A 490 -17.79 -6.54 1.59
N GLN A 491 -17.61 -7.55 0.72
CA GLN A 491 -17.68 -7.35 -0.73
C GLN A 491 -19.04 -6.80 -1.15
N ARG A 492 -20.13 -7.40 -0.67
CA ARG A 492 -21.49 -6.93 -0.99
C ARG A 492 -21.78 -5.54 -0.43
N ALA A 493 -21.39 -5.26 0.81
CA ALA A 493 -21.56 -3.95 1.42
C ALA A 493 -20.81 -2.85 0.65
N THR A 494 -19.58 -3.14 0.21
CA THR A 494 -18.79 -2.23 -0.62
C THR A 494 -19.44 -2.02 -2.00
N ALA A 495 -19.96 -3.10 -2.61
CA ALA A 495 -20.71 -2.97 -3.86
C ALA A 495 -21.96 -2.10 -3.71
N ASN A 496 -22.74 -2.28 -2.63
CA ASN A 496 -23.92 -1.44 -2.36
C ASN A 496 -23.55 0.05 -2.22
N LEU A 497 -22.43 0.34 -1.55
CA LEU A 497 -21.89 1.71 -1.42
C LEU A 497 -21.51 2.31 -2.76
N LEU A 498 -20.64 1.62 -3.52
CA LEU A 498 -20.13 2.15 -4.78
C LEU A 498 -21.22 2.23 -5.83
N ASP A 499 -22.12 1.26 -5.90
CA ASP A 499 -23.29 1.30 -6.76
C ASP A 499 -24.14 2.53 -6.46
N ARG A 500 -24.41 2.84 -5.19
CA ARG A 500 -25.19 4.02 -4.83
C ARG A 500 -24.48 5.33 -5.17
N ILE A 501 -23.15 5.37 -5.06
CA ILE A 501 -22.34 6.53 -5.48
C ILE A 501 -22.40 6.69 -7.00
N CYS A 502 -22.28 5.59 -7.75
CA CYS A 502 -22.24 5.62 -9.21
C CYS A 502 -23.63 5.82 -9.84
N LYS A 503 -24.71 5.34 -9.18
CA LYS A 503 -26.08 5.31 -9.73
C LYS A 503 -26.93 6.56 -9.46
N HIS A 504 -26.37 7.70 -9.07
CA HIS A 504 -27.23 8.87 -8.88
C HIS A 504 -27.85 9.37 -10.20
N ASP A 505 -29.19 9.46 -10.13
CA ASP A 505 -30.25 9.64 -11.13
C ASP A 505 -30.14 10.88 -12.04
#